data_AF-A0A7S2D6A1-F1
#
_entry.id   AF-A0A7S2D6A1-F1
#
_cell.length_a   1.000
_cell.length_b   1.000
_cell.length_c   1.000
_cell.angle_alpha   90.00
_cell.angle_beta   90.00
_cell.angle_gamma   90.00
#
_symmetry.space_group_name_H-M   'P 1'
#
loop_
_entity.id
_entity.type
_entity.pdbx_description
1 polymer ?
#
loop_
_entity_poly.entity_id
_entity_poly.type
_entity_poly.pdbx_seq_one_letter_code
_entity_poly.pdbx_strand_id
1 'polypeptide(L)'
;GNDWGVLVSAIGAATSAAGTQNVLFMGDTNTGLSNSEVFSQLGVLRPDSYHGTSLLPTCCNTGSPGFVFPFDRVIANFGSNMSTEELFNPLPYWADQGDNEFHKAVVGSFSFTETST
;
A
#
# COMPACT_ATOMS: atom_id res chain seq x y z
N GLY A 1 15.24 -18.50 3.89
CA GLY A 1 14.09 -19.11 4.61
C GLY A 1 12.88 -18.31 4.23
N ASN A 2 11.84 -18.94 3.70
CA ASN A 2 10.84 -18.23 2.91
C ASN A 2 9.80 -17.58 3.84
N ASP A 3 10.12 -16.40 4.36
CA ASP A 3 9.28 -15.58 5.26
C ASP A 3 7.86 -15.33 4.70
N TRP A 4 7.72 -15.37 3.38
CA TRP A 4 6.45 -15.22 2.68
C TRP A 4 5.34 -16.16 3.16
N GLY A 5 5.67 -17.42 3.46
CA GLY A 5 4.67 -18.38 3.97
C GLY A 5 4.17 -18.03 5.36
N VAL A 6 5.03 -17.42 6.19
CA VAL A 6 4.69 -16.97 7.54
C VAL A 6 3.75 -15.77 7.49
N LEU A 7 4.03 -14.79 6.62
CA LEU A 7 3.18 -13.61 6.44
C LEU A 7 1.77 -13.98 5.95
N VAL A 8 1.66 -14.82 4.92
CA VAL A 8 0.38 -15.31 4.42
C VAL A 8 -0.41 -16.02 5.52
N SER A 9 0.26 -16.90 6.28
CA SER A 9 -0.37 -17.63 7.39
C SER A 9 -0.84 -16.69 8.50
N ALA A 10 -0.05 -15.67 8.82
CA ALA A 10 -0.39 -14.67 9.83
C ALA A 10 -1.60 -13.81 9.41
N ILE A 11 -1.67 -13.38 8.15
CA ILE A 11 -2.81 -12.66 7.60
C ILE A 11 -4.07 -13.53 7.67
N GLY A 12 -3.98 -14.79 7.25
CA GLY A 12 -5.10 -15.74 7.33
C GLY A 12 -5.57 -16.01 8.77
N ALA A 13 -4.64 -16.10 9.72
CA ALA A 13 -4.97 -16.26 11.13
C ALA A 13 -5.66 -15.00 11.69
N ALA A 14 -5.18 -13.81 11.32
CA ALA A 14 -5.75 -12.54 11.75
C ALA A 14 -7.17 -12.32 11.21
N THR A 15 -7.41 -12.58 9.92
CA THR A 15 -8.75 -12.49 9.31
C THR A 15 -9.73 -13.48 9.94
N SER A 16 -9.28 -14.71 10.20
CA SER A 16 -10.08 -15.73 10.90
C SER A 16 -10.43 -15.29 12.32
N ALA A 17 -9.46 -14.80 13.09
CA ALA A 17 -9.67 -14.36 14.46
C ALA A 17 -10.58 -13.12 14.55
N ALA A 18 -10.48 -12.21 13.57
CA ALA A 18 -11.31 -11.01 13.48
C ALA A 18 -12.71 -11.29 12.91
N GLY A 19 -12.98 -12.50 12.40
CA GLY A 19 -14.26 -12.85 11.79
C GLY A 19 -14.56 -12.08 10.50
N THR A 20 -13.54 -11.58 9.80
CA THR A 20 -13.71 -10.77 8.58
C THR A 20 -12.65 -11.12 7.54
N GLN A 21 -13.02 -11.03 6.27
CA GLN A 21 -12.09 -11.14 5.13
C GLN A 21 -11.69 -9.76 4.59
N ASN A 22 -12.16 -8.67 5.22
CA ASN A 22 -11.77 -7.32 4.87
C ASN A 22 -10.34 -7.06 5.34
N VAL A 23 -9.47 -6.66 4.43
CA VAL A 23 -8.05 -6.40 4.67
C VAL A 23 -7.71 -5.02 4.13
N LEU A 24 -7.10 -4.20 4.99
CA LEU A 24 -6.40 -2.97 4.64
C LEU A 24 -4.90 -3.23 4.78
N PHE A 25 -4.17 -3.07 3.69
CA PHE A 25 -2.72 -3.15 3.63
C PHE A 25 -2.15 -1.74 3.47
N MET A 26 -1.13 -1.42 4.26
CA MET A 26 -0.35 -0.20 4.14
C MET A 26 1.12 -0.55 4.28
N GLY A 27 1.91 -0.27 3.26
CA GLY A 27 3.34 -0.55 3.33
C GLY A 27 4.08 -0.30 2.02
N ASP A 28 5.39 -0.44 2.12
CA ASP A 28 6.27 -0.38 0.97
C ASP A 28 6.27 -1.72 0.24
N THR A 29 5.86 -1.68 -1.03
CA THR A 29 5.85 -2.85 -1.90
C THR A 29 7.13 -2.97 -2.72
N ASN A 30 7.84 -1.88 -3.02
CA ASN A 30 8.99 -1.86 -3.93
C ASN A 30 8.68 -2.48 -5.32
N THR A 31 7.44 -2.44 -5.81
CA THR A 31 7.06 -3.07 -7.09
C THR A 31 6.03 -2.27 -7.90
N GLY A 32 6.04 -2.46 -9.22
CA GLY A 32 5.01 -1.96 -10.14
C GLY A 32 3.78 -2.86 -10.28
N LEU A 33 3.62 -3.88 -9.43
CA LEU A 33 2.49 -4.81 -9.48
C LEU A 33 1.16 -4.09 -9.21
N SER A 34 0.10 -4.62 -9.82
CA SER A 34 -1.27 -4.20 -9.55
C SER A 34 -1.71 -4.54 -8.12
N ASN A 35 -2.78 -3.89 -7.65
CA ASN A 35 -3.31 -4.12 -6.30
C ASN A 35 -3.71 -5.59 -6.07
N SER A 36 -4.29 -6.24 -7.09
CA SER A 36 -4.69 -7.64 -7.02
C SER A 36 -3.49 -8.59 -6.96
N GLU A 37 -2.41 -8.28 -7.68
CA GLU A 37 -1.16 -9.08 -7.63
C GLU A 37 -0.49 -8.99 -6.26
N VAL A 38 -0.44 -7.80 -5.64
CA VAL A 38 0.08 -7.63 -4.27
C VAL A 38 -0.76 -8.44 -3.28
N PHE A 39 -2.09 -8.34 -3.34
CA PHE A 39 -2.97 -9.10 -2.43
C PHE A 39 -2.88 -10.61 -2.66
N SER A 40 -2.73 -11.04 -3.92
CA SER A 40 -2.48 -12.44 -4.26
C SER A 40 -1.19 -12.97 -3.62
N GLN A 41 -0.10 -12.19 -3.67
CA GLN A 41 1.16 -12.56 -2.99
C GLN A 41 1.03 -12.59 -1.46
N LEU A 42 0.18 -11.74 -0.89
CA LEU A 42 -0.16 -11.72 0.53
C LEU A 42 -1.19 -12.81 0.94
N GLY A 43 -1.67 -13.61 -0.02
CA GLY A 43 -2.69 -14.64 0.22
C GLY A 43 -4.07 -14.10 0.58
N VAL A 44 -4.34 -12.82 0.27
CA VAL A 44 -5.65 -12.20 0.45
C VAL A 44 -6.49 -12.49 -0.79
N LEU A 45 -7.31 -13.55 -0.72
CA LEU A 45 -8.08 -14.04 -1.86
C LEU A 45 -9.49 -13.42 -1.86
N ARG A 46 -9.68 -12.31 -2.58
CA ARG A 46 -11.02 -11.78 -2.88
C ARG A 46 -11.07 -11.15 -4.29
N PRO A 47 -11.50 -11.89 -5.32
CA PRO A 47 -11.17 -11.60 -6.72
C PRO A 47 -11.66 -10.24 -7.27
N ASP A 48 -12.65 -9.59 -6.65
CA ASP A 48 -13.44 -8.56 -7.34
C ASP A 48 -13.45 -7.16 -6.67
N SER A 49 -12.66 -6.89 -5.63
CA SER A 49 -12.80 -5.63 -4.87
C SER A 49 -11.50 -4.99 -4.38
N TYR A 50 -10.44 -4.96 -5.18
CA TYR A 50 -9.19 -4.30 -4.81
C TYR A 50 -9.20 -2.81 -5.16
N HIS A 51 -9.17 -1.95 -4.15
CA HIS A 51 -9.07 -0.50 -4.29
C HIS A 51 -7.79 -0.04 -3.63
N GLY A 52 -7.01 0.80 -4.30
CA GLY A 52 -5.75 1.23 -3.73
C GLY A 52 -5.26 2.52 -4.35
N THR A 53 -4.27 3.11 -3.70
CA THR A 53 -3.64 4.35 -4.17
C THR A 53 -2.98 4.16 -5.53
N SER A 54 -2.92 5.24 -6.29
CA SER A 54 -2.12 5.34 -7.52
C SER A 54 -0.65 5.06 -7.22
N LEU A 55 0.05 4.52 -8.22
CA LEU A 55 1.50 4.38 -8.18
C LEU A 55 2.13 5.76 -8.31
N LEU A 56 2.81 6.21 -7.25
CA LEU A 56 3.50 7.50 -7.22
C LEU A 56 5.00 7.28 -6.96
N PRO A 57 5.88 8.13 -7.54
CA PRO A 57 7.29 8.16 -7.18
C PRO A 57 7.43 8.84 -5.81
N THR A 58 7.13 8.08 -4.76
CA THR A 58 7.14 8.56 -3.37
C THR A 58 8.57 8.68 -2.85
N CYS A 59 9.48 7.86 -3.36
CA CYS A 59 10.88 7.88 -2.99
C CYS A 59 11.75 7.99 -4.25
N CYS A 60 12.89 8.66 -4.25
CA CYS A 60 13.42 9.70 -3.34
C CYS A 60 13.49 11.03 -4.10
N ASN A 61 14.08 12.12 -3.56
CA ASN A 61 14.23 13.36 -4.34
C ASN A 61 14.81 13.02 -5.72
N THR A 62 14.08 13.41 -6.76
CA THR A 62 14.28 12.96 -8.13
C THR A 62 15.71 13.25 -8.57
N GLY A 63 16.57 12.23 -8.65
CA GLY A 63 17.98 12.41 -9.05
C GLY A 63 18.92 11.28 -8.69
N SER A 64 18.63 10.48 -7.66
CA SER A 64 19.48 9.34 -7.28
C SER A 64 19.17 8.08 -8.11
N PRO A 65 20.12 7.57 -8.93
CA PRO A 65 19.93 6.33 -9.68
C PRO A 65 19.79 5.15 -8.70
N GLY A 66 18.61 4.51 -8.67
CA GLY A 66 18.33 3.35 -7.83
C GLY A 66 17.01 3.42 -7.06
N PHE A 67 16.44 4.61 -6.89
CA PHE A 67 15.19 4.85 -6.16
C PHE A 67 14.05 5.21 -7.12
N VAL A 68 13.71 4.28 -8.03
CA VAL A 68 12.76 4.52 -9.14
C VAL A 68 11.46 3.71 -8.97
N PHE A 69 11.35 2.92 -7.90
CA PHE A 69 10.16 2.11 -7.70
C PHE A 69 9.02 2.96 -7.09
N PRO A 70 7.75 2.62 -7.34
CA PRO A 70 6.66 3.13 -6.52
C PRO A 70 6.62 2.31 -5.23
N PHE A 71 6.96 2.95 -4.11
CA PHE A 71 7.21 2.25 -2.86
C PHE A 71 5.92 2.06 -2.08
N ASP A 72 5.32 3.17 -1.65
CA ASP A 72 4.24 3.16 -0.67
C ASP A 72 2.88 2.86 -1.31
N ARG A 73 2.16 1.88 -0.73
CA ARG A 73 0.84 1.46 -1.18
C ARG A 73 -0.13 1.44 -0.01
N VAL A 74 -1.32 1.97 -0.25
CA VAL A 74 -2.51 1.69 0.55
C VAL A 74 -3.47 0.90 -0.33
N ILE A 75 -3.88 -0.29 0.12
CA ILE A 75 -4.77 -1.18 -0.63
C ILE A 75 -5.81 -1.76 0.31
N ALA A 76 -7.08 -1.71 -0.08
CA ALA A 76 -8.20 -2.34 0.61
C ALA A 76 -8.90 -3.33 -0.34
N ASN A 77 -9.41 -4.44 0.19
CA ASN A 77 -10.32 -5.33 -0.56
C ASN A 77 -11.82 -5.07 -0.27
N PHE A 78 -12.15 -3.87 0.21
CA PHE A 78 -13.49 -3.47 0.61
C PHE A 78 -13.69 -1.97 0.37
N GLY A 79 -14.94 -1.52 0.45
CA GLY A 79 -15.31 -0.14 0.14
C GLY A 79 -15.44 0.11 -1.36
N SER A 80 -15.12 1.34 -1.77
CA SER A 80 -15.19 1.80 -3.15
C SER A 80 -13.83 2.37 -3.61
N ASN A 81 -13.79 2.94 -4.81
CA ASN A 81 -12.59 3.55 -5.39
C ASN A 81 -11.84 4.41 -4.36
N MET A 82 -10.52 4.24 -4.34
CA MET A 82 -9.61 4.98 -3.47
C MET A 82 -8.98 6.14 -4.24
N SER A 83 -9.14 7.37 -3.75
CA SER A 83 -8.39 8.53 -4.25
C SER A 83 -7.01 8.59 -3.60
N THR A 84 -6.09 9.27 -4.26
CA THR A 84 -4.68 9.38 -3.83
C THR A 84 -4.28 10.84 -3.71
N GLU A 85 -3.66 11.19 -2.60
CA GLU A 85 -2.98 12.46 -2.40
C GLU A 85 -1.52 12.21 -2.03
N GLU A 86 -0.60 12.92 -2.68
CA GLU A 86 0.82 12.93 -2.34
C GLU A 86 1.09 14.14 -1.43
N LEU A 87 1.62 13.88 -0.24
CA LEU A 87 2.05 14.92 0.68
C LEU A 87 3.54 15.21 0.50
N PHE A 88 3.97 16.40 0.95
CA PHE A 88 5.38 16.81 0.88
C PHE A 88 5.89 16.96 -0.56
N ASN A 89 5.05 17.47 -1.45
CA ASN A 89 5.44 17.88 -2.80
C ASN A 89 5.14 19.39 -2.99
N PRO A 90 6.15 20.27 -2.95
CA PRO A 90 7.59 19.98 -2.84
C PRO A 90 8.00 19.50 -1.43
N LEU A 91 9.20 18.92 -1.33
CA LEU A 91 9.76 18.46 -0.06
C LEU A 91 9.88 19.62 0.93
N PRO A 92 9.66 19.39 2.24
CA PRO A 92 9.93 20.41 3.24
C PRO A 92 11.43 20.70 3.28
N TYR A 93 11.79 21.96 3.54
CA TYR A 93 13.17 22.45 3.48
C TYR A 93 14.19 21.56 4.20
N TRP A 94 13.85 21.00 5.36
CA TRP A 94 14.74 20.13 6.14
C TRP A 94 14.99 18.75 5.50
N ALA A 95 14.08 18.28 4.65
CA ALA A 95 14.18 17.01 3.93
C ALA A 95 14.88 17.16 2.57
N ASP A 96 15.09 18.40 2.11
CA ASP A 96 15.67 18.75 0.82
C ASP A 96 17.18 19.10 0.92
N GLN A 97 17.86 18.70 2.00
CA GLN A 97 19.24 19.12 2.32
C GLN A 97 20.32 18.02 2.14
N GLY A 98 20.10 16.90 1.44
CA GLY A 98 21.16 15.85 1.38
C GLY A 98 20.93 14.68 0.43
N ASP A 99 21.45 13.50 0.82
CA ASP A 99 21.17 12.22 0.16
C ASP A 99 19.70 11.87 0.47
N ASN A 100 18.82 12.33 -0.40
CA ASN A 100 17.41 12.57 -0.09
C ASN A 100 16.56 11.29 0.00
N GLU A 101 16.82 10.44 0.99
CA GLU A 101 16.13 9.17 1.28
C GLU A 101 14.67 9.35 1.80
N PHE A 102 14.07 10.51 1.58
CA PHE A 102 12.74 10.83 2.10
C PHE A 102 11.63 10.27 1.19
N HIS A 103 10.83 9.37 1.75
CA HIS A 103 9.59 8.91 1.15
C HIS A 103 8.48 9.96 1.39
N LYS A 104 8.00 10.60 0.33
CA LYS A 104 6.78 11.41 0.33
C LYS A 104 5.60 10.55 0.77
N ALA A 105 4.83 11.05 1.73
CA ALA A 105 3.69 10.31 2.25
C ALA A 105 2.56 10.24 1.22
N VAL A 106 1.87 9.10 1.18
CA VAL A 106 0.67 8.90 0.37
C VAL A 106 -0.53 8.77 1.28
N VAL A 107 -1.59 9.51 0.97
CA VAL A 107 -2.89 9.39 1.61
C VAL A 107 -3.85 8.70 0.63
N GLY A 108 -4.42 7.58 1.08
CA GLY A 108 -5.53 6.91 0.41
C GLY A 108 -6.85 7.29 1.09
N SER A 109 -7.81 7.83 0.34
CA SER A 109 -9.16 8.10 0.84
C SER A 109 -10.18 7.26 0.10
N PHE A 110 -11.01 6.52 0.83
CA PHE A 110 -12.06 5.68 0.27
C PHE A 110 -13.29 5.68 1.17
N SER A 111 -14.45 5.37 0.60
CA SER A 111 -15.70 5.21 1.34
C SER A 111 -16.07 3.74 1.41
N PHE A 112 -16.66 3.32 2.52
CA PHE A 112 -17.29 2.01 2.63
C PHE A 112 -18.63 2.14 3.32
N THR A 113 -19.59 1.31 2.89
CA THR A 113 -20.86 1.16 3.60
C THR A 113 -20.72 -0.02 4.53
N GLU A 114 -20.88 0.20 5.83
CA GLU A 114 -21.05 -0.90 6.77
C GLU A 114 -22.42 -1.53 6.54
N THR A 115 -22.46 -2.77 6.07
CA THR A 115 -23.69 -3.56 6.13
C THR A 115 -23.80 -4.10 7.55
N SER A 116 -24.62 -3.47 8.39
CA SER A 116 -24.97 -4.01 9.70
C SER A 116 -25.69 -5.35 9.50
N THR A 117 -25.09 -6.44 10.00
CA THR A 117 -25.71 -7.77 10.10
C THR A 117 -26.45 -7.92 11.42
#